data_AF-A0A3S0IDI7-F1
#
_entry.id   AF-A0A3S0IDI7-F1
#
_cell.length_a   1.000
_cell.length_b   1.000
_cell.length_c   1.000
_cell.angle_alpha   90.00
_cell.angle_beta   90.00
_cell.angle_gamma   90.00
#
_symmetry.space_group_name_H-M   'P 1'
#
loop_
_entity.id
_entity.type
_entity.pdbx_description
1 polymer ?
#
loop_
_entity_poly.entity_id
_entity_poly.type
_entity_poly.pdbx_seq_one_letter_code
_entity_poly.pdbx_strand_id
1 'polypeptide(L)'
;MTDSSPDPLRSKINELVNRLPSSLVYSLLSEIEGMDAEPTDRVQLVRQYVIEFLNRQRTNRARRLFTNLFEEFLIDDDTLYHSGVTIPGMVQRVDAGALWEVLSRDAFPLLAVEAQELLDEMARGEVIDRVLRSPIAMTLRERMRVAAVKHLDTLLAAKKTTDELLAALSRNRPRRTRLMSGFLEKTPPVEIGTLRLMHAILTGAEGPIKLVAERLEDFATDPQAPESERDRKADQLMDATEGLRERCGDEVANLLPLSVLSVHRNYGVIALYIRQSGVDPGRGDAVTAALTGHFIGVTRALTAALTVILKLNDRVPGSAIRPSAKEKARLEALTERLTALTHAVTAAGLMEDRRSEPAFRNAWGNASKIINARVAAVALERSGQAASARRQPVADHADVVWLNQLLWRWQAMTREFGFETFELTKWRDTLLEEMRANVEKAMKFEEHESLDERMEHLLRINAISSVFGQRISAWIPTSSQNMTTLLSHRLVRAHDRGTEEQAIIDNLVATARAEVGKSRYWKSNELMDLIELADSVRATRRRDR
;
A
#
# COMPACT_ATOMS: atom_id res chain seq x y z
N MET A 1 -24.06 -41.29 34.36
CA MET A 1 -24.33 -40.34 33.25
C MET A 1 -25.40 -39.38 33.73
N THR A 2 -25.00 -38.19 34.17
CA THR A 2 -25.92 -37.09 34.49
C THR A 2 -25.55 -35.94 33.57
N ASP A 3 -26.37 -35.78 32.54
CA ASP A 3 -26.30 -34.71 31.55
C ASP A 3 -26.80 -33.43 32.23
N SER A 4 -25.88 -32.61 32.73
CA SER A 4 -26.21 -31.31 33.33
C SER A 4 -26.54 -30.31 32.23
N SER A 5 -27.76 -29.78 32.25
CA SER A 5 -28.22 -28.71 31.36
C SER A 5 -27.23 -27.53 31.31
N PRO A 6 -27.06 -26.85 30.14
CA PRO A 6 -26.17 -25.71 30.04
C PRO A 6 -26.71 -24.56 30.92
N ASP A 7 -25.95 -24.22 31.95
CA ASP A 7 -26.28 -23.19 32.94
C ASP A 7 -26.61 -21.84 32.24
N PRO A 8 -27.82 -21.26 32.46
CA PRO A 8 -28.31 -20.08 31.74
C PRO A 8 -27.44 -18.84 31.94
N LEU A 9 -26.68 -18.77 33.04
CA LEU A 9 -25.70 -17.70 33.27
C LEU A 9 -24.54 -17.78 32.25
N ARG A 10 -24.11 -19.00 31.90
CA ARG A 10 -23.03 -19.25 30.93
C ARG A 10 -23.41 -18.79 29.53
N SER A 11 -24.64 -19.06 29.11
CA SER A 11 -25.15 -18.64 27.80
C SER A 11 -25.17 -17.11 27.68
N LYS A 12 -25.61 -16.42 28.74
CA LYS A 12 -25.70 -14.96 28.78
C LYS A 12 -24.34 -14.26 28.80
N ILE A 13 -23.35 -14.81 29.52
CA ILE A 13 -21.97 -14.31 29.50
C ILE A 13 -21.38 -14.46 28.09
N ASN A 14 -21.56 -15.61 27.44
CA ASN A 14 -21.09 -15.84 26.07
C ASN A 14 -21.72 -14.87 25.07
N GLU A 15 -23.02 -14.60 25.14
CA GLU A 15 -23.67 -13.62 24.27
C GLU A 15 -23.11 -12.20 24.46
N LEU A 16 -22.82 -11.81 25.70
CA LEU A 16 -22.26 -10.49 26.01
C LEU A 16 -20.83 -10.34 25.50
N VAL A 17 -19.96 -11.33 25.76
CA VAL A 17 -18.57 -11.32 25.30
C VAL A 17 -18.48 -11.37 23.76
N ASN A 18 -19.34 -12.14 23.09
CA ASN A 18 -19.40 -12.20 21.62
C ASN A 18 -19.80 -10.87 20.95
N ARG A 19 -20.48 -9.96 21.67
CA ARG A 19 -20.89 -8.65 21.16
C ARG A 19 -19.84 -7.56 21.35
N LEU A 20 -18.79 -7.81 22.13
CA LEU A 20 -17.74 -6.84 22.43
C LEU A 20 -16.61 -6.88 21.37
N PRO A 21 -16.12 -5.71 20.92
CA PRO A 21 -14.85 -5.62 20.21
C PRO A 21 -13.71 -6.23 21.03
N SER A 22 -12.78 -6.94 20.39
CA SER A 22 -11.70 -7.67 21.09
C SER A 22 -10.84 -6.77 21.99
N SER A 23 -10.64 -5.50 21.64
CA SER A 23 -9.92 -4.52 22.47
C SER A 23 -10.58 -4.26 23.83
N LEU A 24 -11.92 -4.24 23.87
CA LEU A 24 -12.70 -4.06 25.10
C LEU A 24 -12.73 -5.35 25.94
N VAL A 25 -12.60 -6.51 25.31
CA VAL A 25 -12.50 -7.81 26.01
C VAL A 25 -11.18 -7.94 26.77
N TYR A 26 -10.07 -7.45 26.21
CA TYR A 26 -8.79 -7.37 26.94
C TYR A 26 -8.83 -6.40 28.13
N SER A 27 -9.52 -5.27 27.98
CA SER A 27 -9.70 -4.30 29.07
C SER A 27 -10.54 -4.90 30.21
N LEU A 28 -11.62 -5.61 29.87
CA LEU A 28 -12.47 -6.32 30.82
C LEU A 28 -11.71 -7.43 31.57
N LEU A 29 -10.78 -8.14 30.90
CA LEU A 29 -9.90 -9.09 31.60
C LEU A 29 -8.97 -8.39 32.59
N SER A 30 -8.40 -7.24 32.22
CA SER A 30 -7.53 -6.45 33.09
C SER A 30 -8.28 -5.89 34.31
N GLU A 31 -9.54 -5.49 34.15
CA GLU A 31 -10.40 -5.05 35.25
C GLU A 31 -10.73 -6.21 36.19
N ILE A 32 -11.05 -7.39 35.64
CA ILE A 32 -11.32 -8.61 36.43
C ILE A 32 -10.08 -9.04 37.24
N GLU A 33 -8.88 -8.87 36.67
CA GLU A 33 -7.62 -9.13 37.38
C GLU A 33 -7.32 -8.08 38.46
N GLY A 34 -7.83 -6.84 38.32
CA GLY A 34 -7.78 -5.83 39.38
C GLY A 34 -8.73 -6.10 40.56
N MET A 35 -9.62 -7.09 40.45
CA MET A 35 -10.60 -7.48 41.47
C MET A 35 -10.12 -8.63 42.37
N ASP A 36 -8.80 -8.86 42.46
CA ASP A 36 -8.12 -9.95 43.20
C ASP A 36 -8.50 -10.11 44.69
N ALA A 37 -9.28 -9.19 45.26
CA ALA A 37 -9.75 -9.21 46.66
C ALA A 37 -11.11 -9.91 46.88
N GLU A 38 -11.87 -10.27 45.85
CA GLU A 38 -13.20 -10.89 46.02
C GLU A 38 -13.31 -12.30 45.38
N PRO A 39 -13.25 -13.39 46.16
CA PRO A 39 -13.44 -14.74 45.66
C PRO A 39 -14.93 -15.02 45.47
N THR A 40 -15.50 -14.50 44.39
CA THR A 40 -16.85 -14.87 43.96
C THR A 40 -16.70 -15.88 42.81
N ASP A 41 -17.29 -17.08 42.93
CA ASP A 41 -17.30 -18.10 41.86
C ASP A 41 -17.73 -17.55 40.49
N ARG A 42 -18.56 -16.49 40.51
CA ARG A 42 -19.00 -15.75 39.33
C ARG A 42 -17.87 -14.99 38.62
N VAL A 43 -16.94 -14.39 39.35
CA VAL A 43 -15.80 -13.66 38.79
C VAL A 43 -14.83 -14.63 38.12
N GLN A 44 -14.58 -15.79 38.75
CA GLN A 44 -13.78 -16.86 38.14
C GLN A 44 -14.44 -17.44 36.88
N LEU A 45 -15.76 -17.63 36.90
CA LEU A 45 -16.51 -18.10 35.74
C LEU A 45 -16.42 -17.10 34.57
N VAL A 46 -16.62 -15.80 34.82
CA VAL A 46 -16.49 -14.76 33.80
C VAL A 46 -15.06 -14.70 33.25
N ARG A 47 -14.04 -14.76 34.12
CA ARG A 47 -12.62 -14.84 33.72
C ARG A 47 -12.37 -16.02 32.77
N GLN A 48 -12.84 -17.21 33.13
CA GLN A 48 -12.68 -18.41 32.31
C GLN A 48 -13.32 -18.26 30.92
N TYR A 49 -14.53 -17.67 30.85
CA TYR A 49 -15.21 -17.41 29.56
C TYR A 49 -14.49 -16.39 28.69
N VAL A 50 -13.98 -15.32 29.29
CA VAL A 50 -13.21 -14.30 28.58
C VAL A 50 -11.93 -14.89 28.00
N ILE A 51 -11.23 -15.71 28.79
CA ILE A 51 -10.03 -16.43 28.34
C ILE A 51 -10.37 -17.41 27.21
N GLU A 52 -11.41 -18.23 27.36
CA GLU A 52 -11.86 -19.16 26.32
C GLU A 52 -12.21 -18.43 25.02
N PHE A 53 -12.94 -17.31 25.11
CA PHE A 53 -13.29 -16.49 23.96
C PHE A 53 -12.06 -15.91 23.25
N LEU A 54 -11.11 -15.33 24.01
CA LEU A 54 -9.85 -14.79 23.46
C LEU A 54 -8.99 -15.88 22.80
N ASN A 55 -9.01 -17.09 23.35
CA ASN A 55 -8.21 -18.21 22.89
C ASN A 55 -8.88 -19.05 21.78
N ARG A 56 -10.19 -18.88 21.51
CA ARG A 56 -10.98 -19.73 20.60
C ARG A 56 -10.49 -19.70 19.15
N GLN A 57 -10.04 -18.55 18.64
CA GLN A 57 -9.56 -18.41 17.26
C GLN A 57 -8.05 -18.74 17.12
N ARG A 58 -7.43 -19.23 18.19
CA ARG A 58 -5.98 -19.27 18.39
C ARG A 58 -5.50 -20.71 18.60
N THR A 59 -5.92 -21.63 17.72
CA THR A 59 -5.78 -23.09 17.89
C THR A 59 -4.40 -23.68 17.54
N ASN A 60 -3.63 -23.07 16.63
CA ASN A 60 -2.29 -23.54 16.26
C ASN A 60 -1.19 -22.96 17.18
N ARG A 61 -1.23 -23.31 18.47
CA ARG A 61 -0.40 -22.70 19.53
C ARG A 61 1.06 -23.09 19.42
N ALA A 62 1.35 -24.38 19.21
CA ALA A 62 2.73 -24.86 19.02
C ALA A 62 3.40 -24.22 17.80
N ARG A 63 2.66 -24.12 16.69
CA ARG A 63 3.11 -23.42 15.48
C ARG A 63 3.48 -21.97 15.79
N ARG A 64 2.62 -21.24 16.50
CA ARG A 64 2.89 -19.83 16.85
C ARG A 64 4.10 -19.68 17.74
N LEU A 65 4.25 -20.56 18.73
CA LEU A 65 5.42 -20.60 19.60
C LEU A 65 6.70 -20.78 18.78
N PHE A 66 6.69 -21.68 17.80
CA PHE A 66 7.83 -21.91 16.91
C PHE A 66 8.08 -20.73 15.96
N THR A 67 7.04 -20.22 15.27
CA THR A 67 7.22 -19.13 14.31
C THR A 67 7.62 -17.81 14.97
N ASN A 68 7.37 -17.65 16.28
CA ASN A 68 7.84 -16.52 17.08
C ASN A 68 9.38 -16.40 17.09
N LEU A 69 10.13 -17.48 16.79
CA LEU A 69 11.59 -17.41 16.60
C LEU A 69 12.02 -16.51 15.43
N PHE A 70 11.09 -16.20 14.52
CA PHE A 70 11.35 -15.39 13.34
C PHE A 70 10.72 -13.99 13.42
N GLU A 71 9.89 -13.69 14.42
CA GLU A 71 8.91 -12.58 14.35
C GLU A 71 9.54 -11.24 13.98
N GLU A 72 10.70 -10.92 14.56
CA GLU A 72 11.46 -9.68 14.30
C GLU A 72 11.93 -9.53 12.85
N PHE A 73 12.03 -10.64 12.11
CA PHE A 73 12.50 -10.70 10.73
C PHE A 73 11.38 -11.03 9.73
N LEU A 74 10.17 -11.31 10.22
CA LEU A 74 9.06 -11.70 9.36
C LEU A 74 8.47 -10.49 8.63
N ILE A 75 8.15 -10.69 7.36
CA ILE A 75 7.40 -9.73 6.57
C ILE A 75 6.10 -10.33 6.03
N ASP A 76 5.10 -9.46 5.87
CA ASP A 76 3.85 -9.74 5.14
C ASP A 76 3.77 -8.82 3.93
N ASP A 77 4.51 -9.15 2.87
CA ASP A 77 4.62 -8.28 1.69
C ASP A 77 4.49 -9.05 0.39
N ASP A 78 3.26 -9.22 -0.08
CA ASP A 78 2.96 -9.93 -1.33
C ASP A 78 3.54 -9.22 -2.56
N THR A 79 3.79 -7.91 -2.47
CA THR A 79 4.36 -7.08 -3.53
C THR A 79 5.73 -7.61 -3.97
N LEU A 80 6.54 -8.09 -3.02
CA LEU A 80 7.90 -8.55 -3.28
C LEU A 80 7.97 -9.84 -4.09
N TYR A 81 6.88 -10.62 -4.14
CA TYR A 81 6.80 -11.79 -5.03
C TYR A 81 6.78 -11.41 -6.52
N HIS A 82 6.39 -10.18 -6.86
CA HIS A 82 6.41 -9.70 -8.24
C HIS A 82 7.84 -9.42 -8.75
N SER A 83 8.85 -9.37 -7.86
CA SER A 83 10.24 -9.14 -8.26
C SER A 83 10.77 -10.23 -9.21
N GLY A 84 10.21 -11.44 -9.12
CA GLY A 84 10.61 -12.60 -9.93
C GLY A 84 12.01 -13.12 -9.64
N VAL A 85 12.68 -12.57 -8.61
CA VAL A 85 14.00 -12.96 -8.13
C VAL A 85 13.96 -13.11 -6.62
N THR A 86 14.93 -13.78 -6.03
CA THR A 86 15.08 -13.76 -4.58
C THR A 86 15.58 -12.42 -4.10
N ILE A 87 14.98 -11.97 -3.01
CA ILE A 87 15.35 -10.75 -2.30
C ILE A 87 16.14 -11.18 -1.07
N PRO A 88 17.43 -10.81 -0.95
CA PRO A 88 18.20 -11.05 0.27
C PRO A 88 17.52 -10.48 1.50
N GLY A 89 17.60 -11.17 2.64
CA GLY A 89 16.96 -10.74 3.89
C GLY A 89 15.45 -10.97 3.98
N MET A 90 14.80 -11.41 2.89
CA MET A 90 13.37 -11.65 2.88
C MET A 90 12.99 -12.99 3.51
N VAL A 91 12.25 -12.95 4.62
CA VAL A 91 11.54 -14.10 5.19
C VAL A 91 10.07 -13.77 5.32
N GLN A 92 9.23 -14.37 4.49
CA GLN A 92 7.78 -14.13 4.57
C GLN A 92 7.18 -15.02 5.66
N ARG A 93 6.12 -14.54 6.34
CA ARG A 93 5.41 -15.34 7.35
C ARG A 93 4.91 -16.68 6.79
N VAL A 94 4.54 -16.72 5.52
CA VAL A 94 4.12 -17.97 4.85
C VAL A 94 5.26 -18.98 4.72
N ASP A 95 6.52 -18.53 4.64
CA ASP A 95 7.70 -19.38 4.51
C ASP A 95 8.06 -20.02 5.86
N ALA A 96 8.08 -19.23 6.94
CA ALA A 96 8.25 -19.76 8.30
C ALA A 96 7.13 -20.74 8.65
N GLY A 97 5.91 -20.46 8.20
CA GLY A 97 4.77 -21.36 8.32
C GLY A 97 4.90 -22.68 7.54
N ALA A 98 5.52 -22.64 6.35
CA ALA A 98 5.80 -23.84 5.57
C ALA A 98 6.95 -24.64 6.18
N LEU A 99 7.96 -23.96 6.73
CA LEU A 99 9.06 -24.59 7.46
C LEU A 99 8.56 -25.34 8.68
N TRP A 100 7.66 -24.74 9.46
CA TRP A 100 6.97 -25.42 10.56
C TRP A 100 6.30 -26.72 10.09
N GLU A 101 5.50 -26.68 9.01
CA GLU A 101 4.75 -27.84 8.53
C GLU A 101 5.64 -29.02 8.13
N VAL A 102 6.85 -28.74 7.61
CA VAL A 102 7.84 -29.78 7.29
C VAL A 102 8.50 -30.30 8.56
N LEU A 103 9.02 -29.40 9.40
CA LEU A 103 9.79 -29.78 10.58
C LEU A 103 8.94 -30.45 11.67
N SER A 104 7.69 -30.03 11.85
CA SER A 104 6.76 -30.66 12.80
C SER A 104 6.37 -32.07 12.38
N ARG A 105 6.62 -32.47 11.13
CA ARG A 105 6.41 -33.84 10.66
C ARG A 105 7.70 -34.65 10.69
N ASP A 106 8.79 -34.04 10.23
CA ASP A 106 10.01 -34.78 9.87
C ASP A 106 11.13 -34.64 10.93
N ALA A 107 11.20 -33.52 11.66
CA ALA A 107 12.27 -33.22 12.61
C ALA A 107 11.89 -33.52 14.06
N PHE A 108 10.68 -33.13 14.48
CA PHE A 108 10.26 -33.23 15.88
C PHE A 108 8.76 -33.53 16.08
N PRO A 109 8.20 -34.57 15.43
CA PRO A 109 6.76 -34.83 15.44
C PRO A 109 6.15 -35.02 16.84
N LEU A 110 6.81 -35.79 17.71
CA LEU A 110 6.32 -36.02 19.07
C LEU A 110 6.37 -34.74 19.92
N LEU A 111 7.42 -33.92 19.76
CA LEU A 111 7.57 -32.66 20.48
C LEU A 111 6.54 -31.62 20.02
N ALA A 112 6.18 -31.61 18.74
CA ALA A 112 5.13 -30.72 18.24
C ALA A 112 3.77 -31.04 18.86
N VAL A 113 3.46 -32.33 19.04
CA VAL A 113 2.24 -32.79 19.74
C VAL A 113 2.31 -32.45 21.23
N GLU A 114 3.42 -32.77 21.91
CA GLU A 114 3.66 -32.42 23.32
C GLU A 114 3.48 -30.91 23.56
N ALA A 115 4.08 -30.08 22.72
CA ALA A 115 3.96 -28.63 22.82
C ALA A 115 2.52 -28.16 22.60
N GLN A 116 1.80 -28.76 21.65
CA GLN A 116 0.41 -28.39 21.39
C GLN A 116 -0.49 -28.75 22.58
N GLU A 117 -0.40 -29.97 23.10
CA GLU A 117 -1.20 -30.43 24.24
C GLU A 117 -0.92 -29.62 25.51
N LEU A 118 0.35 -29.35 25.81
CA LEU A 118 0.74 -28.60 27.00
C LEU A 118 0.28 -27.14 26.93
N LEU A 119 0.49 -26.48 25.78
CA LEU A 119 0.00 -25.11 25.56
C LEU A 119 -1.54 -25.07 25.54
N ASP A 120 -2.19 -26.14 25.09
CA ASP A 120 -3.65 -26.24 25.11
C ASP A 120 -4.21 -26.33 26.53
N GLU A 121 -3.55 -27.07 27.42
CA GLU A 121 -3.90 -27.15 28.83
C GLU A 121 -3.68 -25.80 29.53
N MET A 122 -2.50 -25.18 29.34
CA MET A 122 -2.19 -23.88 29.95
C MET A 122 -3.16 -22.78 29.49
N ALA A 123 -3.55 -22.79 28.22
CA ALA A 123 -4.49 -21.82 27.65
C ALA A 123 -5.95 -22.00 28.11
N ARG A 124 -6.27 -23.02 28.93
CA ARG A 124 -7.56 -23.11 29.64
C ARG A 124 -7.64 -22.15 30.82
N GLY A 125 -6.50 -21.89 31.47
CA GLY A 125 -6.41 -21.04 32.66
C GLY A 125 -5.91 -19.62 32.39
N GLU A 126 -5.31 -19.38 31.22
CA GLU A 126 -4.66 -18.10 30.93
C GLU A 126 -4.72 -17.70 29.44
N VAL A 127 -4.59 -16.39 29.16
CA VAL A 127 -4.55 -15.89 27.79
C VAL A 127 -3.27 -16.35 27.10
N ILE A 128 -3.42 -16.79 25.85
CA ILE A 128 -2.32 -17.35 25.05
C ILE A 128 -1.07 -16.47 24.99
N ASP A 129 -1.20 -15.15 24.99
CA ASP A 129 -0.05 -14.22 24.92
C ASP A 129 0.86 -14.34 26.16
N ARG A 130 0.28 -14.62 27.34
CA ARG A 130 1.04 -14.91 28.56
C ARG A 130 1.57 -16.34 28.57
N VAL A 131 0.75 -17.30 28.14
CA VAL A 131 1.16 -18.71 28.01
C VAL A 131 2.40 -18.85 27.12
N LEU A 132 2.45 -18.17 25.98
CA LEU A 132 3.58 -18.21 25.06
C LEU A 132 4.87 -17.57 25.61
N ARG A 133 4.76 -16.70 26.63
CA ARG A 133 5.90 -16.09 27.34
C ARG A 133 6.30 -16.85 28.60
N SER A 134 5.56 -17.89 28.97
CA SER A 134 5.85 -18.68 30.17
C SER A 134 7.19 -19.41 30.06
N PRO A 135 7.90 -19.68 31.18
CA PRO A 135 9.16 -20.43 31.17
C PRO A 135 9.03 -21.82 30.52
N ILE A 136 7.86 -22.45 30.68
CA ILE A 136 7.54 -23.74 30.09
C ILE A 136 7.47 -23.64 28.56
N ALA A 137 6.75 -22.66 28.03
CA ALA A 137 6.67 -22.41 26.60
C ALA A 137 8.06 -22.06 26.01
N MET A 138 8.86 -21.27 26.71
CA MET A 138 10.23 -20.94 26.27
C MET A 138 11.12 -22.18 26.21
N THR A 139 10.99 -23.11 27.16
CA THR A 139 11.72 -24.40 27.14
C THR A 139 11.29 -25.27 25.96
N LEU A 140 9.98 -25.36 25.68
CA LEU A 140 9.48 -26.08 24.51
C LEU A 140 9.96 -25.46 23.20
N ARG A 141 9.93 -24.12 23.11
CA ARG A 141 10.43 -23.36 21.96
C ARG A 141 11.89 -23.70 21.68
N GLU A 142 12.71 -23.72 22.72
CA GLU A 142 14.14 -24.03 22.60
C GLU A 142 14.39 -25.49 22.18
N ARG A 143 13.65 -26.45 22.76
CA ARG A 143 13.73 -27.86 22.34
C ARG A 143 13.37 -28.02 20.85
N MET A 144 12.33 -27.34 20.38
CA MET A 144 11.93 -27.36 18.97
C MET A 144 12.98 -26.70 18.08
N ARG A 145 13.56 -25.58 18.50
CA ARG A 145 14.65 -24.89 17.78
C ARG A 145 15.86 -25.79 17.61
N VAL A 146 16.35 -26.42 18.68
CA VAL A 146 17.52 -27.32 18.63
C VAL A 146 17.26 -28.51 17.70
N ALA A 147 16.08 -29.12 17.77
CA ALA A 147 15.70 -30.21 16.87
C ALA A 147 15.59 -29.75 15.41
N ALA A 148 15.05 -28.56 15.16
CA ALA A 148 14.99 -27.94 13.84
C ALA A 148 16.37 -27.75 13.23
N VAL A 149 17.29 -27.11 13.96
CA VAL A 149 18.66 -26.82 13.51
C VAL A 149 19.38 -28.12 13.14
N LYS A 150 19.39 -29.10 14.04
CA LYS A 150 20.04 -30.40 13.80
C LYS A 150 19.51 -31.10 12.53
N HIS A 151 18.20 -31.04 12.31
CA HIS A 151 17.59 -31.62 11.12
C HIS A 151 17.97 -30.85 9.86
N LEU A 152 17.95 -29.52 9.91
CA LEU A 152 18.34 -28.67 8.78
C LEU A 152 19.81 -28.82 8.41
N ASP A 153 20.73 -28.93 9.38
CA ASP A 153 22.14 -29.22 9.15
C ASP A 153 22.32 -30.51 8.33
N THR A 154 21.55 -31.55 8.67
CA THR A 154 21.58 -32.84 7.96
C THR A 154 21.06 -32.69 6.53
N LEU A 155 19.96 -31.96 6.32
CA LEU A 155 19.37 -31.77 5.00
C LEU A 155 20.24 -30.89 4.09
N LEU A 156 20.87 -29.85 4.64
CA LEU A 156 21.75 -28.92 3.94
C LEU A 156 23.09 -29.53 3.54
N ALA A 157 23.50 -30.64 4.17
CA ALA A 157 24.72 -31.37 3.82
C ALA A 157 24.65 -32.07 2.46
N ALA A 158 23.44 -32.39 1.95
CA ALA A 158 23.26 -33.07 0.67
C ALA A 158 22.31 -32.32 -0.26
N LYS A 159 22.75 -32.11 -1.51
CA LYS A 159 21.99 -31.36 -2.53
C LYS A 159 20.60 -31.96 -2.78
N LYS A 160 20.52 -33.30 -2.90
CA LYS A 160 19.25 -33.99 -3.20
C LYS A 160 18.19 -33.73 -2.12
N THR A 161 18.54 -33.88 -0.85
CA THR A 161 17.63 -33.65 0.28
C THR A 161 17.27 -32.18 0.43
N THR A 162 18.21 -31.28 0.14
CA THR A 162 17.94 -29.83 0.06
C THR A 162 16.91 -29.51 -1.02
N ASP A 163 17.07 -30.05 -2.24
CA ASP A 163 16.15 -29.83 -3.36
C ASP A 163 14.74 -30.37 -3.05
N GLU A 164 14.65 -31.54 -2.41
CA GLU A 164 13.37 -32.13 -1.95
C GLU A 164 12.67 -31.26 -0.89
N LEU A 165 13.43 -30.70 0.07
CA LEU A 165 12.92 -29.77 1.07
C LEU A 165 12.41 -28.47 0.41
N LEU A 166 13.19 -27.86 -0.49
CA LEU A 166 12.81 -26.64 -1.20
C LEU A 166 11.52 -26.85 -2.03
N ALA A 167 11.39 -28.01 -2.67
CA ALA A 167 10.16 -28.39 -3.37
C ALA A 167 8.97 -28.52 -2.40
N ALA A 168 9.18 -29.12 -1.22
CA ALA A 168 8.14 -29.24 -0.20
C ALA A 168 7.66 -27.87 0.31
N LEU A 169 8.59 -26.97 0.64
CA LEU A 169 8.29 -25.59 1.08
C LEU A 169 7.52 -24.81 -0.01
N SER A 170 7.95 -24.95 -1.27
CA SER A 170 7.36 -24.25 -2.41
C SER A 170 5.92 -24.68 -2.71
N ARG A 171 5.54 -25.94 -2.45
CA ARG A 171 4.16 -26.44 -2.69
C ARG A 171 3.10 -25.72 -1.85
N ASN A 172 3.46 -25.26 -0.65
CA ASN A 172 2.51 -24.63 0.27
C ASN A 172 2.30 -23.13 -0.01
N ARG A 173 3.21 -22.51 -0.79
CA ARG A 173 3.23 -21.07 -1.08
C ARG A 173 2.02 -20.60 -1.92
N PRO A 174 1.64 -21.24 -3.04
CA PRO A 174 0.55 -20.75 -3.90
C PRO A 174 -0.81 -20.68 -3.20
N ARG A 175 -1.14 -21.67 -2.37
CA ARG A 175 -2.43 -21.71 -1.64
C ARG A 175 -2.57 -20.52 -0.69
N ARG A 176 -1.50 -20.16 0.02
CA ARG A 176 -1.50 -19.03 0.96
C ARG A 176 -1.38 -17.69 0.26
N THR A 177 -0.55 -17.62 -0.79
CA THR A 177 -0.31 -16.37 -1.52
C THR A 177 -1.55 -15.92 -2.30
N ARG A 178 -2.35 -16.83 -2.85
CA ARG A 178 -3.64 -16.50 -3.49
C ARG A 178 -4.66 -15.86 -2.53
N LEU A 179 -4.59 -16.18 -1.24
CA LEU A 179 -5.46 -15.56 -0.23
C LEU A 179 -5.02 -14.12 0.08
N MET A 180 -3.74 -13.79 -0.13
CA MET A 180 -3.17 -12.47 0.14
C MET A 180 -3.21 -11.55 -1.10
N SER A 181 -3.00 -12.11 -2.29
CA SER A 181 -2.95 -11.37 -3.55
C SER A 181 -3.67 -12.09 -4.68
N GLY A 182 -4.74 -11.50 -5.20
CA GLY A 182 -5.41 -11.96 -6.42
C GLY A 182 -4.63 -11.61 -7.70
N PHE A 183 -3.55 -10.83 -7.59
CA PHE A 183 -2.82 -10.22 -8.72
C PHE A 183 -1.53 -10.98 -9.10
N LEU A 184 -1.14 -11.98 -8.30
CA LEU A 184 0.04 -12.80 -8.56
C LEU A 184 -0.28 -13.94 -9.52
N GLU A 185 0.27 -13.89 -10.73
CA GLU A 185 0.12 -14.97 -11.73
C GLU A 185 0.85 -16.25 -11.30
N LYS A 186 2.06 -16.10 -10.76
CA LYS A 186 2.91 -17.20 -10.28
C LYS A 186 3.64 -16.81 -9.01
N THR A 187 3.51 -17.63 -7.97
CA THR A 187 4.31 -17.48 -6.75
C THR A 187 5.72 -18.02 -7.00
N PRO A 188 6.79 -17.26 -6.73
CA PRO A 188 8.15 -17.77 -6.90
C PRO A 188 8.42 -18.92 -5.91
N PRO A 189 9.23 -19.92 -6.30
CA PRO A 189 9.62 -20.99 -5.40
C PRO A 189 10.45 -20.46 -4.23
N VAL A 190 10.49 -21.22 -3.13
CA VAL A 190 11.46 -20.98 -2.05
C VAL A 190 12.82 -21.43 -2.55
N GLU A 191 13.81 -20.54 -2.49
CA GLU A 191 15.18 -20.85 -2.89
C GLU A 191 16.08 -21.13 -1.67
N ILE A 192 17.26 -21.68 -1.96
CA ILE A 192 18.24 -22.04 -0.94
C ILE A 192 18.67 -20.85 -0.07
N GLY A 193 18.72 -19.63 -0.61
CA GLY A 193 19.05 -18.43 0.14
C GLY A 193 18.07 -18.16 1.29
N THR A 194 16.76 -18.27 1.03
CA THR A 194 15.72 -18.12 2.06
C THR A 194 15.82 -19.22 3.11
N LEU A 195 16.08 -20.47 2.70
CA LEU A 195 16.25 -21.57 3.64
C LEU A 195 17.49 -21.37 4.54
N ARG A 196 18.61 -20.94 3.96
CA ARG A 196 19.84 -20.62 4.71
C ARG A 196 19.62 -19.48 5.70
N LEU A 197 18.87 -18.44 5.31
CA LEU A 197 18.50 -17.35 6.20
C LEU A 197 17.64 -17.84 7.37
N MET A 198 16.60 -18.65 7.09
CA MET A 198 15.79 -19.24 8.16
C MET A 198 16.62 -20.13 9.08
N HIS A 199 17.56 -20.89 8.54
CA HIS A 199 18.51 -21.68 9.32
C HIS A 199 19.39 -20.80 10.20
N ALA A 200 19.98 -19.73 9.65
CA ALA A 200 20.83 -18.80 10.40
C ALA A 200 20.07 -18.13 11.56
N ILE A 201 18.81 -17.72 11.33
CA ILE A 201 17.93 -17.18 12.37
C ILE A 201 17.71 -18.20 13.49
N LEU A 202 17.37 -19.45 13.15
CA LEU A 202 17.17 -20.50 14.14
C LEU A 202 18.46 -20.79 14.92
N THR A 203 19.62 -20.87 14.26
CA THR A 203 20.90 -21.17 14.90
C THR A 203 21.32 -20.07 15.86
N GLY A 204 21.12 -18.81 15.49
CA GLY A 204 21.56 -17.64 16.27
C GLY A 204 20.51 -17.01 17.19
N ALA A 205 19.31 -17.60 17.33
CA ALA A 205 18.16 -16.98 18.00
C ALA A 205 18.40 -16.51 19.45
N GLU A 206 19.25 -17.20 20.20
CA GLU A 206 19.63 -16.84 21.58
C GLU A 206 21.06 -16.25 21.66
N GLY A 207 21.63 -15.85 20.53
CA GLY A 207 23.01 -15.37 20.40
C GLY A 207 23.13 -14.20 19.42
N PRO A 208 23.95 -14.29 18.37
CA PRO A 208 24.22 -13.18 17.46
C PRO A 208 22.98 -12.55 16.82
N ILE A 209 21.96 -13.34 16.47
CA ILE A 209 20.74 -12.85 15.79
C ILE A 209 19.86 -12.06 16.76
N LYS A 210 19.89 -12.37 18.05
CA LYS A 210 19.20 -11.59 19.07
C LYS A 210 19.72 -10.16 19.14
N LEU A 211 21.03 -9.97 19.03
CA LEU A 211 21.64 -8.63 18.98
C LEU A 211 21.19 -7.86 17.74
N VAL A 212 21.03 -8.53 16.60
CA VAL A 212 20.48 -7.89 15.39
C VAL A 212 19.04 -7.45 15.62
N ALA A 213 18.20 -8.31 16.20
CA ALA A 213 16.81 -7.99 16.52
C ALA A 213 16.68 -6.81 17.49
N GLU A 214 17.46 -6.79 18.57
CA GLU A 214 17.47 -5.69 19.54
C GLU A 214 17.87 -4.35 18.89
N ARG A 215 18.78 -4.37 17.91
CA ARG A 215 19.17 -3.17 17.17
C ARG A 215 18.20 -2.77 16.07
N LEU A 216 17.43 -3.70 15.53
CA LEU A 216 16.50 -3.44 14.44
C LEU A 216 15.43 -2.41 14.84
N GLU A 217 14.94 -2.50 16.08
CA GLU A 217 13.92 -1.59 16.63
C GLU A 217 14.34 -0.10 16.55
N ASP A 218 15.63 0.20 16.65
CA ASP A 218 16.17 1.57 16.60
C ASP A 218 15.98 2.24 15.22
N PHE A 219 15.72 1.44 14.17
CA PHE A 219 15.67 1.90 12.77
C PHE A 219 14.26 1.88 12.17
N ALA A 220 13.22 1.85 13.01
CA ALA A 220 11.84 1.99 12.57
C ALA A 220 11.64 3.22 11.65
N THR A 221 10.85 3.05 10.60
CA THR A 221 10.59 4.11 9.62
C THR A 221 9.74 5.21 10.22
N ASP A 222 10.21 6.44 10.10
CA ASP A 222 9.42 7.64 10.32
C ASP A 222 9.28 8.43 8.99
N PRO A 223 8.08 8.43 8.38
CA PRO A 223 7.83 9.15 7.13
C PRO A 223 8.05 10.67 7.23
N GLN A 224 7.89 11.26 8.42
CA GLN A 224 7.99 12.70 8.65
C GLN A 224 9.38 13.12 9.14
N ALA A 225 10.30 12.17 9.34
CA ALA A 225 11.66 12.47 9.78
C ALA A 225 12.38 13.38 8.76
N PRO A 226 13.00 14.48 9.21
CA PRO A 226 13.78 15.36 8.36
C PRO A 226 15.03 14.64 7.82
N GLU A 227 15.60 15.16 6.73
CA GLU A 227 16.77 14.57 6.06
C GLU A 227 17.95 14.37 7.02
N SER A 228 18.23 15.35 7.89
CA SER A 228 19.30 15.26 8.89
C SER A 228 19.12 14.13 9.91
N GLU A 229 17.88 13.74 10.22
CA GLU A 229 17.63 12.59 11.10
C GLU A 229 17.89 11.27 10.36
N ARG A 230 17.56 11.21 9.06
CA ARG A 230 17.85 10.05 8.22
C ARG A 230 19.35 9.84 8.05
N ASP A 231 20.11 10.91 7.85
CA ASP A 231 21.57 10.89 7.81
C ASP A 231 22.13 10.34 9.13
N ARG A 232 21.69 10.88 10.27
CA ARG A 232 22.10 10.38 11.59
C ARG A 232 21.78 8.90 11.78
N LYS A 233 20.59 8.46 11.36
CA LYS A 233 20.19 7.04 11.44
C LYS A 233 21.01 6.16 10.50
N ALA A 234 21.43 6.66 9.34
CA ALA A 234 22.32 5.93 8.44
C ALA A 234 23.72 5.73 9.03
N ASP A 235 24.29 6.78 9.64
CA ASP A 235 25.56 6.71 10.37
C ASP A 235 25.45 5.70 11.53
N GLN A 236 24.36 5.77 12.31
CA GLN A 236 24.09 4.82 13.40
C GLN A 236 23.94 3.37 12.90
N LEU A 237 23.34 3.19 11.72
CA LEU A 237 23.21 1.87 11.10
C LEU A 237 24.58 1.33 10.69
N MET A 238 25.45 2.17 10.11
CA MET A 238 26.82 1.78 9.79
C MET A 238 27.61 1.36 11.03
N ASP A 239 27.59 2.17 12.08
CA ASP A 239 28.28 1.88 13.35
C ASP A 239 27.74 0.59 13.99
N ALA A 240 26.42 0.39 13.97
CA ALA A 240 25.79 -0.82 14.49
C ALA A 240 26.18 -2.06 13.66
N THR A 241 26.20 -1.94 12.33
CA THR A 241 26.61 -3.03 11.44
C THR A 241 28.09 -3.38 11.62
N GLU A 242 28.98 -2.39 11.75
CA GLU A 242 30.41 -2.65 12.01
C GLU A 242 30.62 -3.29 13.38
N GLY A 243 29.96 -2.79 14.42
CA GLY A 243 30.03 -3.39 15.76
C GLY A 243 29.48 -4.82 15.80
N LEU A 244 28.49 -5.15 14.97
CA LEU A 244 28.02 -6.53 14.78
C LEU A 244 29.02 -7.36 13.99
N ARG A 245 29.67 -6.80 12.98
CA ARG A 245 30.67 -7.48 12.14
C ARG A 245 31.87 -7.92 12.98
N GLU A 246 32.42 -7.03 13.80
CA GLU A 246 33.54 -7.33 14.71
C GLU A 246 33.21 -8.44 15.71
N ARG A 247 31.96 -8.50 16.19
CA ARG A 247 31.53 -9.43 17.25
C ARG A 247 31.00 -10.77 16.73
N CYS A 248 30.39 -10.77 15.56
CA CYS A 248 29.53 -11.86 15.08
C CYS A 248 29.82 -12.30 13.65
N GLY A 249 30.67 -11.57 12.91
CA GLY A 249 31.02 -11.85 11.52
C GLY A 249 30.06 -11.22 10.50
N ASP A 250 30.48 -11.23 9.23
CA ASP A 250 29.83 -10.52 8.12
C ASP A 250 28.39 -10.97 7.84
N GLU A 251 28.12 -12.28 7.87
CA GLU A 251 26.80 -12.82 7.52
C GLU A 251 25.71 -12.33 8.49
N VAL A 252 26.03 -12.27 9.79
CA VAL A 252 25.10 -11.78 10.81
C VAL A 252 24.96 -10.26 10.73
N ALA A 253 26.08 -9.54 10.56
CA ALA A 253 26.08 -8.08 10.48
C ALA A 253 25.23 -7.56 9.32
N ASN A 254 25.31 -8.21 8.16
CA ASN A 254 24.54 -7.85 6.97
C ASN A 254 23.03 -8.08 7.13
N LEU A 255 22.59 -8.88 8.11
CA LEU A 255 21.17 -9.06 8.36
C LEU A 255 20.51 -7.76 8.85
N LEU A 256 21.22 -6.93 9.63
CA LEU A 256 20.65 -5.68 10.15
C LEU A 256 20.15 -4.74 9.04
N PRO A 257 21.00 -4.27 8.09
CA PRO A 257 20.54 -3.37 7.02
C PRO A 257 19.51 -4.04 6.11
N LEU A 258 19.61 -5.35 5.88
CA LEU A 258 18.59 -6.10 5.15
C LEU A 258 17.23 -6.08 5.85
N SER A 259 17.20 -6.23 7.16
CA SER A 259 15.98 -6.17 7.96
C SER A 259 15.42 -4.75 8.07
N VAL A 260 16.26 -3.71 8.19
CA VAL A 260 15.81 -2.31 8.10
C VAL A 260 15.10 -2.06 6.76
N LEU A 261 15.63 -2.60 5.66
CA LEU A 261 15.02 -2.50 4.33
C LEU A 261 13.72 -3.30 4.21
N SER A 262 13.71 -4.58 4.64
CA SER A 262 12.59 -5.48 4.39
C SER A 262 11.47 -5.37 5.42
N VAL A 263 11.81 -5.29 6.71
CA VAL A 263 10.86 -5.24 7.83
C VAL A 263 10.30 -3.83 8.00
N HIS A 264 11.18 -2.83 8.16
CA HIS A 264 10.74 -1.45 8.39
C HIS A 264 10.45 -0.67 7.12
N ARG A 265 10.96 -1.12 5.95
CA ARG A 265 10.84 -0.39 4.67
C ARG A 265 11.46 1.01 4.74
N ASN A 266 12.54 1.16 5.51
CA ASN A 266 13.21 2.45 5.70
C ASN A 266 14.14 2.77 4.52
N TYR A 267 13.57 3.01 3.34
CA TYR A 267 14.32 3.18 2.09
C TYR A 267 15.28 4.38 2.14
N GLY A 268 14.93 5.44 2.86
CA GLY A 268 15.76 6.64 2.99
C GLY A 268 17.07 6.36 3.74
N VAL A 269 16.98 5.72 4.91
CA VAL A 269 18.17 5.34 5.70
C VAL A 269 19.04 4.34 4.94
N ILE A 270 18.42 3.37 4.25
CA ILE A 270 19.16 2.36 3.48
C ILE A 270 19.88 2.96 2.28
N ALA A 271 19.27 3.94 1.60
CA ALA A 271 19.94 4.60 0.49
C ALA A 271 21.23 5.30 0.91
N LEU A 272 21.18 5.99 2.06
CA LEU A 272 22.32 6.66 2.65
C LEU A 272 23.36 5.66 3.15
N TYR A 273 22.94 4.59 3.81
CA TYR A 273 23.83 3.48 4.21
C TYR A 273 24.59 2.90 3.01
N ILE A 274 23.92 2.62 1.89
CA ILE A 274 24.58 2.10 0.67
C ILE A 274 25.61 3.12 0.16
N ARG A 275 25.25 4.39 0.12
CA ARG A 275 26.14 5.47 -0.35
C ARG A 275 27.37 5.65 0.53
N GLN A 276 27.19 5.64 1.85
CA GLN A 276 28.23 5.95 2.83
C GLN A 276 29.15 4.76 3.14
N SER A 277 28.61 3.53 3.11
CA SER A 277 29.38 2.32 3.41
C SER A 277 30.49 2.01 2.39
N GLY A 278 30.55 2.76 1.28
CA GLY A 278 31.56 2.57 0.23
C GLY A 278 31.45 1.21 -0.48
N VAL A 279 30.32 0.52 -0.31
CA VAL A 279 30.01 -0.75 -0.96
C VAL A 279 29.94 -0.50 -2.46
N ASP A 280 30.85 -1.11 -3.22
CA ASP A 280 30.82 -1.08 -4.69
C ASP A 280 29.52 -1.74 -5.17
N PRO A 281 28.54 -0.96 -5.70
CA PRO A 281 27.26 -1.49 -6.17
C PRO A 281 27.45 -2.58 -7.22
N GLY A 282 28.57 -2.50 -7.93
CA GLY A 282 28.96 -3.43 -8.98
C GLY A 282 29.41 -4.81 -8.51
N ARG A 283 29.65 -5.03 -7.21
CA ARG A 283 30.02 -6.35 -6.67
C ARG A 283 28.82 -7.23 -6.30
N GLY A 284 27.59 -6.74 -6.46
CA GLY A 284 26.40 -7.53 -6.15
C GLY A 284 26.19 -7.71 -4.65
N ASP A 285 26.40 -6.65 -3.87
CA ASP A 285 26.11 -6.64 -2.44
C ASP A 285 24.64 -6.98 -2.15
N ALA A 286 24.40 -7.66 -1.03
CA ALA A 286 23.09 -8.16 -0.65
C ALA A 286 22.07 -7.04 -0.41
N VAL A 287 22.48 -5.91 0.18
CA VAL A 287 21.58 -4.77 0.48
C VAL A 287 21.19 -4.06 -0.82
N THR A 288 22.15 -3.86 -1.72
CA THR A 288 21.90 -3.30 -3.06
C THR A 288 20.99 -4.20 -3.89
N ALA A 289 21.23 -5.51 -3.88
CA ALA A 289 20.39 -6.50 -4.55
C ALA A 289 18.96 -6.53 -3.96
N ALA A 290 18.83 -6.40 -2.63
CA ALA A 290 17.53 -6.33 -1.98
C ALA A 290 16.76 -5.06 -2.35
N LEU A 291 17.41 -3.88 -2.35
CA LEU A 291 16.79 -2.61 -2.75
C LEU A 291 16.33 -2.67 -4.21
N THR A 292 17.16 -3.24 -5.09
CA THR A 292 16.81 -3.50 -6.49
C THR A 292 15.60 -4.44 -6.61
N GLY A 293 15.58 -5.53 -5.83
CA GLY A 293 14.45 -6.45 -5.78
C GLY A 293 13.14 -5.80 -5.34
N HIS A 294 13.20 -4.90 -4.34
CA HIS A 294 12.06 -4.10 -3.90
C HIS A 294 11.55 -3.19 -5.01
N PHE A 295 12.44 -2.46 -5.70
CA PHE A 295 12.07 -1.61 -6.83
C PHE A 295 11.36 -2.40 -7.93
N ILE A 296 11.95 -3.52 -8.37
CA ILE A 296 11.39 -4.36 -9.43
C ILE A 296 10.03 -4.92 -8.99
N GLY A 297 9.94 -5.42 -7.75
CA GLY A 297 8.71 -5.99 -7.19
C GLY A 297 7.56 -4.98 -7.15
N VAL A 298 7.80 -3.79 -6.60
CA VAL A 298 6.78 -2.73 -6.52
C VAL A 298 6.35 -2.26 -7.90
N THR A 299 7.31 -2.04 -8.81
CA THR A 299 7.02 -1.61 -10.19
C THR A 299 6.14 -2.63 -10.93
N ARG A 300 6.46 -3.93 -10.82
CA ARG A 300 5.67 -5.00 -11.45
C ARG A 300 4.33 -5.25 -10.77
N ALA A 301 4.25 -5.09 -9.46
CA ALA A 301 2.99 -5.21 -8.73
C ALA A 301 2.01 -4.08 -9.11
N LEU A 302 2.52 -2.86 -9.30
CA LEU A 302 1.73 -1.72 -9.78
C LEU A 302 1.10 -2.02 -11.14
N THR A 303 1.89 -2.50 -12.10
CA THR A 303 1.38 -2.81 -13.44
C THR A 303 0.49 -4.05 -13.48
N ALA A 304 0.74 -5.05 -12.64
CA ALA A 304 -0.15 -6.19 -12.47
C ALA A 304 -1.52 -5.77 -11.91
N ALA A 305 -1.54 -4.91 -10.89
CA ALA A 305 -2.78 -4.38 -10.32
C ALA A 305 -3.58 -3.57 -11.35
N LEU A 306 -2.92 -2.67 -12.09
CA LEU A 306 -3.55 -1.90 -13.18
C LEU A 306 -4.12 -2.82 -14.27
N THR A 307 -3.38 -3.87 -14.62
CA THR A 307 -3.79 -4.86 -15.62
C THR A 307 -5.07 -5.57 -15.21
N VAL A 308 -5.24 -5.90 -13.93
CA VAL A 308 -6.44 -6.58 -13.44
C VAL A 308 -7.63 -5.64 -13.37
N ILE A 309 -7.45 -4.41 -12.86
CA ILE A 309 -8.53 -3.42 -12.77
C ILE A 309 -9.10 -3.08 -14.16
N LEU A 310 -8.24 -3.01 -15.17
CA LEU A 310 -8.63 -2.69 -16.54
C LEU A 310 -8.96 -3.91 -17.40
N LYS A 311 -8.96 -5.13 -16.84
CA LYS A 311 -9.16 -6.38 -17.59
C LYS A 311 -10.48 -6.42 -18.38
N LEU A 312 -11.52 -5.76 -17.89
CA LEU A 312 -12.80 -5.70 -18.59
C LEU A 312 -12.67 -4.91 -19.91
N ASN A 313 -11.88 -3.84 -19.93
CA ASN A 313 -11.66 -3.02 -21.12
C ASN A 313 -10.89 -3.77 -22.24
N ASP A 314 -10.13 -4.80 -21.90
CA ASP A 314 -9.49 -5.67 -22.92
C ASP A 314 -10.52 -6.54 -23.65
N ARG A 315 -11.60 -6.92 -22.96
CA ARG A 315 -12.64 -7.80 -23.50
C ARG A 315 -13.76 -7.03 -24.17
N VAL A 316 -14.11 -5.89 -23.58
CA VAL A 316 -15.18 -5.01 -24.02
C VAL A 316 -14.65 -3.58 -23.96
N PRO A 317 -14.03 -3.08 -25.05
CA PRO A 317 -13.53 -1.71 -25.13
C PRO A 317 -14.60 -0.68 -24.76
N GLY A 318 -14.19 0.40 -24.12
CA GLY A 318 -15.09 1.44 -23.64
C GLY A 318 -15.94 1.04 -22.43
N SER A 319 -15.67 -0.07 -21.74
CA SER A 319 -16.39 -0.43 -20.52
C SER A 319 -16.09 0.50 -19.36
N ALA A 320 -17.11 0.76 -18.53
CA ALA A 320 -16.95 1.57 -17.33
C ALA A 320 -15.88 1.00 -16.38
N ILE A 321 -15.00 1.86 -15.88
CA ILE A 321 -13.94 1.48 -14.93
C ILE A 321 -14.53 1.55 -13.53
N ARG A 322 -14.49 0.45 -12.77
CA ARG A 322 -15.07 0.40 -11.40
C ARG A 322 -14.16 -0.33 -10.40
N PRO A 323 -12.97 0.22 -10.09
CA PRO A 323 -12.13 -0.31 -9.04
C PRO A 323 -12.82 -0.17 -7.69
N SER A 324 -12.75 -1.22 -6.89
CA SER A 324 -13.14 -1.18 -5.48
C SER A 324 -12.26 -0.21 -4.68
N ALA A 325 -12.76 0.28 -3.54
CA ALA A 325 -11.98 1.14 -2.65
C ALA A 325 -10.65 0.49 -2.21
N LYS A 326 -10.66 -0.83 -2.00
CA LYS A 326 -9.46 -1.61 -1.66
C LYS A 326 -8.42 -1.59 -2.79
N GLU A 327 -8.86 -1.67 -4.04
CA GLU A 327 -7.98 -1.62 -5.22
C GLU A 327 -7.35 -0.23 -5.41
N LYS A 328 -8.15 0.84 -5.22
CA LYS A 328 -7.63 2.22 -5.25
C LYS A 328 -6.58 2.45 -4.17
N ALA A 329 -6.89 2.13 -2.92
CA ALA A 329 -5.97 2.28 -1.79
C ALA A 329 -4.67 1.46 -2.00
N ARG A 330 -4.78 0.27 -2.59
CA ARG A 330 -3.60 -0.55 -2.94
C ARG A 330 -2.73 0.13 -4.01
N LEU A 331 -3.32 0.67 -5.07
CA LEU A 331 -2.57 1.38 -6.12
C LEU A 331 -1.92 2.67 -5.58
N GLU A 332 -2.61 3.41 -4.73
CA GLU A 332 -2.06 4.59 -4.06
C GLU A 332 -0.84 4.22 -3.20
N ALA A 333 -0.97 3.19 -2.35
CA ALA A 333 0.13 2.69 -1.54
C ALA A 333 1.32 2.19 -2.39
N LEU A 334 1.06 1.51 -3.51
CA LEU A 334 2.12 1.09 -4.44
C LEU A 334 2.80 2.29 -5.12
N THR A 335 2.04 3.33 -5.47
CA THR A 335 2.55 4.54 -6.11
C THR A 335 3.42 5.35 -5.14
N GLU A 336 2.97 5.51 -3.90
CA GLU A 336 3.75 6.14 -2.82
C GLU A 336 5.03 5.37 -2.53
N ARG A 337 4.93 4.04 -2.41
CA ARG A 337 6.09 3.18 -2.20
C ARG A 337 7.08 3.25 -3.37
N LEU A 338 6.60 3.29 -4.60
CA LEU A 338 7.45 3.46 -5.78
C LEU A 338 8.15 4.81 -5.77
N THR A 339 7.47 5.89 -5.36
CA THR A 339 8.07 7.22 -5.18
C THR A 339 9.19 7.20 -4.13
N ALA A 340 8.98 6.52 -3.00
CA ALA A 340 10.02 6.37 -1.98
C ALA A 340 11.23 5.57 -2.50
N LEU A 341 10.97 4.55 -3.33
CA LEU A 341 12.01 3.73 -3.95
C LEU A 341 12.78 4.47 -5.05
N THR A 342 12.13 5.28 -5.89
CA THR A 342 12.84 6.11 -6.89
C THR A 342 13.80 7.08 -6.20
N HIS A 343 13.35 7.76 -5.14
CA HIS A 343 14.22 8.61 -4.32
C HIS A 343 15.38 7.83 -3.70
N ALA A 344 15.13 6.65 -3.13
CA ALA A 344 16.16 5.85 -2.51
C ALA A 344 17.19 5.32 -3.51
N VAL A 345 16.76 4.84 -4.68
CA VAL A 345 17.64 4.34 -5.75
C VAL A 345 18.53 5.47 -6.28
N THR A 346 17.97 6.67 -6.47
CA THR A 346 18.74 7.86 -6.86
C THR A 346 19.72 8.29 -5.76
N ALA A 347 19.27 8.39 -4.50
CA ALA A 347 20.10 8.81 -3.38
C ALA A 347 21.25 7.82 -3.09
N ALA A 348 21.04 6.53 -3.37
CA ALA A 348 22.06 5.49 -3.25
C ALA A 348 23.09 5.49 -4.41
N GLY A 349 22.90 6.31 -5.45
CA GLY A 349 23.79 6.36 -6.62
C GLY A 349 23.64 5.16 -7.58
N LEU A 350 22.61 4.33 -7.41
CA LEU A 350 22.45 3.09 -8.20
C LEU A 350 22.03 3.35 -9.66
N MET A 351 21.51 4.54 -9.96
CA MET A 351 21.23 4.96 -11.33
C MET A 351 22.50 5.36 -12.10
N GLU A 352 23.56 5.73 -11.40
CA GLU A 352 24.83 6.18 -11.98
C GLU A 352 25.79 5.00 -12.20
N ASP A 353 25.55 3.88 -11.50
CA ASP A 353 26.28 2.63 -11.67
C ASP A 353 25.80 1.83 -12.90
N ARG A 354 26.72 1.64 -13.85
CA ARG A 354 26.46 0.93 -15.12
C ARG A 354 26.03 -0.54 -14.95
N ARG A 355 26.30 -1.17 -13.81
CA ARG A 355 25.96 -2.58 -13.58
C ARG A 355 24.55 -2.77 -13.03
N SER A 356 24.10 -1.88 -12.15
CA SER A 356 22.77 -1.93 -11.55
C SER A 356 21.71 -1.15 -12.34
N GLU A 357 22.07 -0.05 -13.01
CA GLU A 357 21.19 0.77 -13.86
C GLU A 357 20.30 -0.05 -14.83
N PRO A 358 20.80 -1.09 -15.55
CA PRO A 358 19.98 -1.84 -16.49
C PRO A 358 18.77 -2.53 -15.85
N ALA A 359 18.86 -2.96 -14.59
CA ALA A 359 17.77 -3.61 -13.89
C ALA A 359 16.60 -2.63 -13.67
N PHE A 360 16.90 -1.41 -13.22
CA PHE A 360 15.92 -0.34 -13.02
C PHE A 360 15.31 0.11 -14.35
N ARG A 361 16.14 0.36 -15.36
CA ARG A 361 15.68 0.77 -16.70
C ARG A 361 14.78 -0.29 -17.35
N ASN A 362 15.12 -1.57 -17.22
CA ASN A 362 14.30 -2.65 -17.78
C ASN A 362 12.96 -2.79 -17.04
N ALA A 363 12.96 -2.72 -15.71
CA ALA A 363 11.73 -2.78 -14.92
C ALA A 363 10.80 -1.59 -15.24
N TRP A 364 11.36 -0.38 -15.27
CA TRP A 364 10.62 0.84 -15.60
C TRP A 364 10.14 0.83 -17.05
N GLY A 365 11.00 0.48 -18.01
CA GLY A 365 10.64 0.44 -19.44
C GLY A 365 9.51 -0.54 -19.73
N ASN A 366 9.49 -1.71 -19.07
CA ASN A 366 8.37 -2.65 -19.18
C ASN A 366 7.09 -2.08 -18.57
N ALA A 367 7.19 -1.34 -17.46
CA ALA A 367 6.03 -0.69 -16.86
C ALA A 367 5.49 0.44 -17.74
N SER A 368 6.36 1.31 -18.26
CA SER A 368 6.00 2.38 -19.20
C SER A 368 5.31 1.85 -20.44
N LYS A 369 5.77 0.73 -21.01
CA LYS A 369 5.10 0.09 -22.16
C LYS A 369 3.65 -0.27 -21.85
N ILE A 370 3.39 -0.90 -20.69
CA ILE A 370 2.02 -1.27 -20.28
C ILE A 370 1.18 -0.03 -20.02
N ILE A 371 1.73 0.94 -19.28
CA ILE A 371 1.02 2.16 -18.90
C ILE A 371 0.66 2.99 -20.14
N ASN A 372 1.61 3.22 -21.03
CA ASN A 372 1.41 4.05 -22.22
C ASN A 372 0.52 3.36 -23.26
N ALA A 373 0.71 2.06 -23.50
CA ALA A 373 -0.09 1.37 -24.53
C ALA A 373 -1.51 1.07 -24.07
N ARG A 374 -1.72 0.78 -22.79
CA ARG A 374 -3.00 0.26 -22.29
C ARG A 374 -3.73 1.22 -21.37
N VAL A 375 -3.07 1.67 -20.30
CA VAL A 375 -3.71 2.50 -19.27
C VAL A 375 -4.07 3.87 -19.85
N ALA A 376 -3.15 4.49 -20.58
CA ALA A 376 -3.38 5.78 -21.24
C ALA A 376 -4.47 5.70 -22.33
N ALA A 377 -4.51 4.60 -23.11
CA ALA A 377 -5.55 4.39 -24.12
C ALA A 377 -6.95 4.32 -23.49
N VAL A 378 -7.11 3.52 -22.43
CA VAL A 378 -8.39 3.41 -21.69
C VAL A 378 -8.76 4.75 -21.04
N ALA A 379 -7.79 5.46 -20.44
CA ALA A 379 -8.04 6.76 -19.85
C ALA A 379 -8.50 7.81 -20.89
N LEU A 380 -7.89 7.82 -22.08
CA LEU A 380 -8.29 8.72 -23.18
C LEU A 380 -9.72 8.40 -23.63
N GLU A 381 -10.00 7.14 -23.96
CA GLU A 381 -11.33 6.71 -24.43
C GLU A 381 -12.42 7.04 -23.41
N ARG A 382 -12.22 6.69 -22.14
CA ARG A 382 -13.21 6.95 -21.08
C ARG A 382 -13.36 8.43 -20.76
N SER A 383 -12.28 9.22 -20.86
CA SER A 383 -12.35 10.68 -20.72
C SER A 383 -13.17 11.32 -21.83
N GLY A 384 -12.93 10.91 -23.09
CA GLY A 384 -13.72 11.36 -24.23
C GLY A 384 -15.21 11.00 -24.09
N GLN A 385 -15.51 9.78 -23.66
CA GLN A 385 -16.89 9.35 -23.40
C GLN A 385 -17.54 10.17 -22.27
N ALA A 386 -16.85 10.34 -21.14
CA ALA A 386 -17.32 11.15 -20.02
C ALA A 386 -17.57 12.61 -20.41
N ALA A 387 -16.69 13.20 -21.23
CA ALA A 387 -16.81 14.56 -21.72
C ALA A 387 -17.91 14.71 -22.79
N SER A 388 -18.17 13.67 -23.58
CA SER A 388 -19.24 13.69 -24.59
C SER A 388 -20.64 13.47 -24.00
N ALA A 389 -20.73 12.96 -22.76
CA ALA A 389 -21.96 12.58 -22.08
C ALA A 389 -22.78 13.81 -21.61
N ARG A 390 -23.45 14.43 -22.58
CA ARG A 390 -24.13 15.72 -22.47
C ARG A 390 -25.35 15.72 -21.56
N ARG A 391 -26.18 14.69 -21.64
CA ARG A 391 -27.49 14.62 -20.95
C ARG A 391 -27.42 13.84 -19.65
N GLN A 392 -26.71 12.71 -19.65
CA GLN A 392 -26.56 11.85 -18.48
C GLN A 392 -25.08 11.62 -18.21
N PRO A 393 -24.60 11.81 -16.98
CA PRO A 393 -23.21 11.55 -16.64
C PRO A 393 -22.91 10.05 -16.77
N VAL A 394 -21.69 9.73 -17.19
CA VAL A 394 -21.21 8.34 -17.12
C VAL A 394 -21.09 7.90 -15.66
N ALA A 395 -21.41 6.63 -15.40
CA ALA A 395 -21.45 6.09 -14.04
C ALA A 395 -20.07 6.04 -13.33
N ASP A 396 -18.98 6.09 -14.09
CA ASP A 396 -17.59 5.98 -13.63
C ASP A 396 -16.81 7.30 -13.70
N HIS A 397 -17.48 8.46 -13.76
CA HIS A 397 -16.81 9.75 -13.97
C HIS A 397 -15.69 10.00 -12.94
N ALA A 398 -15.94 9.73 -11.66
CA ALA A 398 -14.94 9.87 -10.60
C ALA A 398 -13.74 8.92 -10.77
N ASP A 399 -13.98 7.70 -11.28
CA ASP A 399 -12.94 6.72 -11.58
C ASP A 399 -12.09 7.16 -12.78
N VAL A 400 -12.69 7.82 -13.77
CA VAL A 400 -11.97 8.42 -14.90
C VAL A 400 -11.05 9.55 -14.43
N VAL A 401 -11.53 10.46 -13.57
CA VAL A 401 -10.69 11.53 -13.00
C VAL A 401 -9.54 10.94 -12.19
N TRP A 402 -9.81 9.94 -11.35
CA TRP A 402 -8.79 9.23 -10.57
C TRP A 402 -7.73 8.57 -11.47
N LEU A 403 -8.13 7.92 -12.57
CA LEU A 403 -7.19 7.27 -13.48
C LEU A 403 -6.27 8.28 -14.18
N ASN A 404 -6.82 9.44 -14.57
CA ASN A 404 -6.03 10.54 -15.14
C ASN A 404 -5.02 11.08 -14.12
N GLN A 405 -5.41 11.24 -12.85
CA GLN A 405 -4.50 11.67 -11.78
C GLN A 405 -3.37 10.66 -11.56
N LEU A 406 -3.67 9.37 -11.59
CA LEU A 406 -2.68 8.31 -11.48
C LEU A 406 -1.66 8.38 -12.63
N LEU A 407 -2.12 8.53 -13.88
CA LEU A 407 -1.25 8.68 -15.05
C LEU A 407 -0.38 9.93 -14.96
N TRP A 408 -0.93 11.04 -14.49
CA TRP A 408 -0.17 12.27 -14.34
C TRP A 408 0.87 12.19 -13.22
N ARG A 409 0.55 11.51 -12.11
CA ARG A 409 1.52 11.19 -11.07
C ARG A 409 2.63 10.27 -11.58
N TRP A 410 2.30 9.28 -12.42
CA TRP A 410 3.29 8.45 -13.10
C TRP A 410 4.21 9.26 -14.02
N GLN A 411 3.67 10.22 -14.77
CA GLN A 411 4.47 11.13 -15.61
C GLN A 411 5.44 11.96 -14.75
N ALA A 412 4.98 12.50 -13.62
CA ALA A 412 5.83 13.26 -12.70
C ALA A 412 6.99 12.40 -12.15
N MET A 413 6.70 11.19 -11.67
CA MET A 413 7.74 10.25 -11.22
C MET A 413 8.72 9.89 -12.34
N THR A 414 8.23 9.70 -13.57
CA THR A 414 9.07 9.39 -14.73
C THR A 414 10.07 10.52 -15.03
N ARG A 415 9.62 11.77 -14.91
CA ARG A 415 10.47 12.95 -15.07
C ARG A 415 11.49 13.07 -13.94
N GLU A 416 11.06 12.92 -12.69
CA GLU A 416 11.94 12.97 -11.52
C GLU A 416 13.03 11.88 -11.55
N PHE A 417 12.68 10.68 -12.05
CA PHE A 417 13.61 9.57 -12.14
C PHE A 417 14.54 9.62 -13.37
N GLY A 418 14.38 10.61 -14.26
CA GLY A 418 15.23 10.78 -15.44
C GLY A 418 14.89 9.85 -16.61
N PHE A 419 13.69 9.30 -16.65
CA PHE A 419 13.21 8.41 -17.74
C PHE A 419 12.13 9.05 -18.62
N GLU A 420 12.08 10.38 -18.66
CA GLU A 420 11.03 11.13 -19.36
C GLU A 420 10.82 10.64 -20.80
N THR A 421 9.56 10.36 -21.13
CA THR A 421 9.13 10.02 -22.49
C THR A 421 8.09 11.02 -22.99
N PHE A 422 8.15 11.33 -24.28
CA PHE A 422 7.20 12.26 -24.93
C PHE A 422 5.78 11.70 -25.07
N GLU A 423 5.58 10.40 -24.87
CA GLU A 423 4.31 9.71 -25.13
C GLU A 423 3.17 10.21 -24.23
N LEU A 424 3.40 10.34 -22.92
CA LEU A 424 2.37 10.80 -22.00
C LEU A 424 2.09 12.30 -22.13
N THR A 425 3.09 13.10 -22.51
CA THR A 425 2.88 14.52 -22.83
C THR A 425 2.00 14.65 -24.07
N LYS A 426 2.28 13.88 -25.13
CA LYS A 426 1.44 13.85 -26.33
C LYS A 426 0.02 13.36 -26.02
N TRP A 427 -0.11 12.30 -25.23
CA TRP A 427 -1.41 11.79 -24.76
C TRP A 427 -2.20 12.87 -24.02
N ARG A 428 -1.56 13.61 -23.11
CA ARG A 428 -2.16 14.74 -22.38
C ARG A 428 -2.67 15.80 -23.36
N ASP A 429 -1.85 16.18 -24.33
CA ASP A 429 -2.21 17.22 -25.29
C ASP A 429 -3.42 16.81 -26.13
N THR A 430 -3.44 15.56 -26.62
CA THR A 430 -4.60 14.98 -27.31
C THR A 430 -5.85 14.98 -26.43
N LEU A 431 -5.73 14.56 -25.16
CA LEU A 431 -6.85 14.57 -24.23
C LEU A 431 -7.38 15.99 -24.01
N LEU A 432 -6.51 16.98 -23.82
CA LEU A 432 -6.91 18.36 -23.62
C LEU A 432 -7.56 18.98 -24.87
N GLU A 433 -7.10 18.63 -26.07
CA GLU A 433 -7.75 19.00 -27.33
C GLU A 433 -9.17 18.41 -27.42
N GLU A 434 -9.35 17.14 -27.05
CA GLU A 434 -10.67 16.52 -26.98
C GLU A 434 -11.57 17.19 -25.92
N MET A 435 -11.02 17.55 -24.76
CA MET A 435 -11.78 18.26 -23.72
C MET A 435 -12.22 19.63 -24.23
N ARG A 436 -11.33 20.37 -24.88
CA ARG A 436 -11.64 21.67 -25.51
C ARG A 436 -12.75 21.55 -26.55
N ALA A 437 -12.66 20.57 -27.44
CA ALA A 437 -13.71 20.31 -28.44
C ALA A 437 -15.06 19.95 -27.78
N ASN A 438 -15.05 19.24 -26.66
CA ASN A 438 -16.26 18.94 -25.90
C ASN A 438 -16.82 20.15 -25.15
N VAL A 439 -15.97 21.08 -24.67
CA VAL A 439 -16.43 22.38 -24.15
C VAL A 439 -17.13 23.18 -25.24
N GLU A 440 -16.55 23.27 -26.44
CA GLU A 440 -17.17 23.98 -27.57
C GLU A 440 -18.53 23.36 -27.95
N LYS A 441 -18.66 22.03 -27.90
CA LYS A 441 -19.95 21.35 -28.08
C LYS A 441 -20.92 21.64 -26.94
N ALA A 442 -20.47 21.59 -25.68
CA ALA A 442 -21.28 21.86 -24.50
C ALA A 442 -21.84 23.29 -24.49
N MET A 443 -21.09 24.25 -25.05
CA MET A 443 -21.50 25.65 -25.19
C MET A 443 -22.53 25.92 -26.29
N LYS A 444 -22.92 24.94 -27.11
CA LYS A 444 -24.01 25.08 -28.10
C LYS A 444 -25.32 24.63 -27.47
N PHE A 445 -26.18 25.53 -27.02
CA PHE A 445 -27.44 25.18 -26.34
C PHE A 445 -28.56 24.80 -27.33
N GLU A 446 -29.33 23.77 -27.02
CA GLU A 446 -30.57 23.43 -27.73
C GLU A 446 -31.79 24.01 -26.96
N GLU A 447 -32.88 24.35 -27.64
CA GLU A 447 -34.04 25.06 -27.05
C GLU A 447 -34.73 24.34 -25.88
N HIS A 448 -34.51 23.03 -25.72
CA HIS A 448 -35.16 22.19 -24.70
C HIS A 448 -34.21 21.77 -23.57
N GLU A 449 -33.02 22.33 -23.51
CA GLU A 449 -32.01 21.90 -22.54
C GLU A 449 -31.97 22.79 -21.30
N SER A 450 -31.83 22.15 -20.13
CA SER A 450 -31.65 22.86 -18.87
C SER A 450 -30.26 23.50 -18.80
N LEU A 451 -30.21 24.81 -18.53
CA LEU A 451 -28.94 25.52 -18.30
C LEU A 451 -28.20 24.99 -17.06
N ASP A 452 -28.91 24.43 -16.08
CA ASP A 452 -28.28 23.80 -14.92
C ASP A 452 -27.56 22.51 -15.32
N GLU A 453 -28.18 21.65 -16.13
CA GLU A 453 -27.55 20.44 -16.66
C GLU A 453 -26.34 20.77 -17.55
N ARG A 454 -26.37 21.92 -18.25
CA ARG A 454 -25.24 22.42 -19.05
C ARG A 454 -24.08 22.86 -18.17
N MET A 455 -24.35 23.56 -17.07
CA MET A 455 -23.31 23.90 -16.09
C MET A 455 -22.70 22.63 -15.47
N GLU A 456 -23.53 21.66 -15.08
CA GLU A 456 -23.04 20.37 -14.57
C GLU A 456 -22.17 19.63 -15.58
N HIS A 457 -22.53 19.66 -16.87
CA HIS A 457 -21.74 19.06 -17.93
C HIS A 457 -20.37 19.74 -18.08
N LEU A 458 -20.33 21.06 -18.06
CA LEU A 458 -19.08 21.84 -18.07
C LEU A 458 -18.21 21.55 -16.84
N LEU A 459 -18.81 21.40 -15.66
CA LEU A 459 -18.11 21.01 -14.44
C LEU A 459 -17.45 19.63 -14.55
N ARG A 460 -18.13 18.65 -15.16
CA ARG A 460 -17.54 17.33 -15.43
C ARG A 460 -16.33 17.40 -16.37
N ILE A 461 -16.41 18.19 -17.44
CA ILE A 461 -15.26 18.39 -18.34
C ILE A 461 -14.12 19.13 -17.61
N ASN A 462 -14.46 20.08 -16.75
CA ASN A 462 -13.49 20.81 -15.93
C ASN A 462 -12.78 19.88 -14.93
N ALA A 463 -13.49 18.95 -14.29
CA ALA A 463 -12.90 17.98 -13.37
C ALA A 463 -11.77 17.17 -14.04
N ILE A 464 -12.00 16.68 -15.27
CA ILE A 464 -10.99 15.95 -16.05
C ILE A 464 -9.81 16.88 -16.42
N SER A 465 -10.10 18.06 -16.94
CA SER A 465 -9.07 19.01 -17.42
C SER A 465 -8.20 19.56 -16.28
N SER A 466 -8.79 19.71 -15.09
CA SER A 466 -8.14 20.26 -13.90
C SER A 466 -7.02 19.38 -13.37
N VAL A 467 -7.06 18.07 -13.65
CA VAL A 467 -5.97 17.13 -13.34
C VAL A 467 -4.64 17.62 -13.93
N PHE A 468 -4.69 18.27 -15.10
CA PHE A 468 -3.53 18.77 -15.83
C PHE A 468 -3.30 20.27 -15.63
N GLY A 469 -3.92 20.87 -14.61
CA GLY A 469 -3.83 22.30 -14.32
C GLY A 469 -4.57 23.19 -15.34
N GLN A 470 -5.39 22.62 -16.23
CA GLN A 470 -6.17 23.38 -17.19
C GLN A 470 -7.57 23.67 -16.65
N ARG A 471 -8.10 24.85 -16.98
CA ARG A 471 -9.48 25.25 -16.62
C ARG A 471 -10.27 25.54 -17.87
N ILE A 472 -11.51 25.07 -17.91
CA ILE A 472 -12.39 25.29 -19.08
C ILE A 472 -12.68 26.77 -19.33
N SER A 473 -12.56 27.62 -18.29
CA SER A 473 -12.73 29.07 -18.42
C SER A 473 -11.71 29.71 -19.36
N ALA A 474 -10.56 29.07 -19.59
CA ALA A 474 -9.57 29.53 -20.55
C ALA A 474 -9.94 29.21 -22.01
N TRP A 475 -10.90 28.31 -22.23
CA TRP A 475 -11.31 27.86 -23.56
C TRP A 475 -12.63 28.48 -24.03
N ILE A 476 -13.41 29.06 -23.12
CA ILE A 476 -14.68 29.71 -23.44
C ILE A 476 -14.40 31.15 -23.89
N PRO A 477 -14.78 31.53 -25.13
CA PRO A 477 -14.59 32.90 -25.61
C PRO A 477 -15.39 33.91 -24.79
N THR A 478 -14.81 35.06 -24.48
CA THR A 478 -15.49 36.17 -23.79
C THR A 478 -16.65 36.75 -24.59
N SER A 479 -16.64 36.61 -25.91
CA SER A 479 -17.71 37.05 -26.80
C SER A 479 -18.86 36.03 -26.94
N SER A 480 -18.84 34.93 -26.20
CA SER A 480 -19.88 33.90 -26.30
C SER A 480 -21.18 34.36 -25.62
N GLN A 481 -22.23 34.58 -26.41
CA GLN A 481 -23.57 34.91 -25.90
C GLN A 481 -24.12 33.79 -25.00
N ASN A 482 -23.88 32.53 -25.37
CA ASN A 482 -24.27 31.36 -24.58
C ASN A 482 -23.57 31.34 -23.20
N MET A 483 -22.32 31.80 -23.12
CA MET A 483 -21.64 31.97 -21.83
C MET A 483 -22.34 33.02 -20.97
N THR A 484 -22.66 34.19 -21.53
CA THR A 484 -23.37 35.24 -20.81
C THR A 484 -24.73 34.75 -20.30
N THR A 485 -25.51 34.09 -21.15
CA THR A 485 -26.83 33.52 -20.78
C THR A 485 -26.72 32.51 -19.65
N LEU A 486 -25.76 31.58 -19.73
CA LEU A 486 -25.55 30.55 -18.73
C LEU A 486 -25.10 31.14 -17.38
N LEU A 487 -24.14 32.06 -17.40
CA LEU A 487 -23.63 32.68 -16.18
C LEU A 487 -24.69 33.56 -15.52
N SER A 488 -25.46 34.33 -16.29
CA SER A 488 -26.56 35.14 -15.76
C SER A 488 -27.62 34.25 -15.09
N HIS A 489 -27.99 33.12 -15.72
CA HIS A 489 -28.91 32.15 -15.12
C HIS A 489 -28.40 31.62 -13.76
N ARG A 490 -27.13 31.19 -13.70
CA ARG A 490 -26.52 30.65 -12.47
C ARG A 490 -26.24 31.71 -11.41
N LEU A 491 -25.97 32.96 -11.80
CA LEU A 491 -25.80 34.09 -10.88
C LEU A 491 -27.11 34.46 -10.19
N VAL A 492 -28.23 34.43 -10.91
CA VAL A 492 -29.57 34.65 -10.33
C VAL A 492 -29.93 33.54 -9.34
N ARG A 493 -29.60 32.27 -9.66
CA ARG A 493 -29.84 31.10 -8.80
C ARG A 493 -28.74 30.86 -7.75
N ALA A 494 -28.27 31.92 -7.10
CA ALA A 494 -27.03 31.91 -6.32
C ALA A 494 -26.93 30.91 -5.15
N HIS A 495 -28.02 30.30 -4.69
CA HIS A 495 -28.08 29.55 -3.43
C HIS A 495 -27.53 28.10 -3.53
N ASP A 496 -27.53 27.48 -4.71
CA ASP A 496 -27.16 26.06 -4.91
C ASP A 496 -25.81 25.86 -5.63
N ARG A 497 -24.81 26.71 -5.37
CA ARG A 497 -23.53 26.68 -6.09
C ARG A 497 -22.42 26.04 -5.29
N GLY A 498 -21.76 25.04 -5.89
CA GLY A 498 -20.52 24.47 -5.37
C GLY A 498 -19.31 25.41 -5.50
N THR A 499 -18.21 25.07 -4.82
CA THR A 499 -16.96 25.85 -4.85
C THR A 499 -16.33 25.88 -6.24
N GLU A 500 -16.35 24.76 -6.98
CA GLU A 500 -15.79 24.66 -8.32
C GLU A 500 -16.59 25.49 -9.34
N GLU A 501 -17.91 25.47 -9.24
CA GLU A 501 -18.79 26.29 -10.07
C GLU A 501 -18.51 27.78 -9.85
N GLN A 502 -18.41 28.20 -8.59
CA GLN A 502 -18.09 29.58 -8.26
C GLN A 502 -16.74 29.99 -8.84
N ALA A 503 -15.73 29.11 -8.77
CA ALA A 503 -14.41 29.40 -9.34
C ALA A 503 -14.45 29.60 -10.86
N ILE A 504 -15.27 28.83 -11.59
CA ILE A 504 -15.46 29.01 -13.05
C ILE A 504 -16.14 30.35 -13.35
N ILE A 505 -17.22 30.67 -12.63
CA ILE A 505 -17.96 31.93 -12.78
C ILE A 505 -17.01 33.11 -12.53
N ASP A 506 -16.26 33.08 -11.43
CA ASP A 506 -15.34 34.15 -11.05
C ASP A 506 -14.24 34.36 -12.11
N ASN A 507 -13.68 33.27 -12.66
CA ASN A 507 -12.67 33.37 -13.72
C ASN A 507 -13.27 33.99 -15.00
N LEU A 508 -14.46 33.56 -15.42
CA LEU A 508 -15.10 34.08 -16.63
C LEU A 508 -15.52 35.55 -16.49
N VAL A 509 -16.04 35.94 -15.33
CA VAL A 509 -16.33 37.35 -15.02
C VAL A 509 -15.05 38.19 -15.00
N ALA A 510 -13.94 37.66 -14.46
CA ALA A 510 -12.65 38.34 -14.52
C ALA A 510 -12.17 38.55 -15.97
N THR A 511 -12.33 37.54 -16.83
CA THR A 511 -11.99 37.67 -18.26
C THR A 511 -12.91 38.68 -18.97
N ALA A 512 -14.21 38.70 -18.64
CA ALA A 512 -15.14 39.71 -19.16
C ALA A 512 -14.74 41.13 -18.73
N ARG A 513 -14.35 41.34 -17.47
CA ARG A 513 -13.83 42.63 -16.97
C ARG A 513 -12.58 43.07 -17.72
N ALA A 514 -11.64 42.15 -17.91
CA ALA A 514 -10.42 42.44 -18.65
C ALA A 514 -10.74 42.87 -20.10
N GLU A 515 -11.70 42.21 -20.74
CA GLU A 515 -12.08 42.52 -22.12
C GLU A 515 -12.80 43.86 -22.26
N VAL A 516 -13.76 44.16 -21.37
CA VAL A 516 -14.40 45.48 -21.29
C VAL A 516 -13.38 46.58 -20.99
N GLY A 517 -12.37 46.30 -20.15
CA GLY A 517 -11.32 47.24 -19.79
C GLY A 517 -10.39 47.60 -20.97
N LYS A 518 -10.18 46.69 -21.93
CA LYS A 518 -9.39 46.96 -23.15
C LYS A 518 -10.14 47.89 -24.12
N SER A 519 -11.46 47.82 -24.15
CA SER A 519 -12.27 48.56 -25.12
C SER A 519 -12.66 49.95 -24.61
N ARG A 520 -11.95 50.97 -25.10
CA ARG A 520 -12.09 52.37 -24.64
C ARG A 520 -13.36 53.07 -25.14
N TYR A 521 -13.88 52.70 -26.31
CA TYR A 521 -14.95 53.44 -27.01
C TYR A 521 -16.23 52.64 -27.29
N TRP A 522 -16.17 51.30 -27.23
CA TRP A 522 -17.34 50.44 -27.39
C TRP A 522 -17.28 49.33 -26.34
N LYS A 523 -18.22 49.35 -25.39
CA LYS A 523 -18.40 48.27 -24.40
C LYS A 523 -19.61 47.44 -24.78
N SER A 524 -19.50 46.10 -24.72
CA SER A 524 -20.65 45.22 -24.93
C SER A 524 -21.61 45.36 -23.75
N ASN A 525 -22.87 45.71 -24.00
CA ASN A 525 -23.91 45.84 -22.96
C ASN A 525 -24.11 44.50 -22.23
N GLU A 526 -24.11 43.39 -22.96
CA GLU A 526 -24.27 42.04 -22.38
C GLU A 526 -23.17 41.71 -21.35
N LEU A 527 -21.92 42.13 -21.60
CA LEU A 527 -20.81 41.91 -20.68
C LEU A 527 -20.86 42.84 -19.47
N MET A 528 -21.30 44.09 -19.67
CA MET A 528 -21.52 45.04 -18.57
C MET A 528 -22.62 44.54 -17.62
N ASP A 529 -23.76 44.11 -18.17
CA ASP A 529 -24.89 43.59 -17.40
C ASP A 529 -24.49 42.36 -16.59
N LEU A 530 -23.68 41.46 -17.18
CA LEU A 530 -23.14 40.29 -16.48
C LEU A 530 -22.22 40.68 -15.31
N ILE A 531 -21.35 41.68 -15.52
CA ILE A 531 -20.42 42.17 -14.48
C ILE A 531 -21.20 42.81 -13.32
N GLU A 532 -22.19 43.64 -13.63
CA GLU A 532 -23.06 44.29 -12.63
C GLU A 532 -23.89 43.26 -11.85
N LEU A 533 -24.43 42.25 -12.54
CA LEU A 533 -25.11 41.13 -11.91
C LEU A 533 -24.17 40.36 -10.96
N ALA A 534 -22.93 40.10 -11.38
CA ALA A 534 -21.94 39.43 -10.53
C ALA A 534 -21.58 40.26 -9.27
N ASP A 535 -21.42 41.58 -9.41
CA ASP A 535 -21.11 42.46 -8.29
C ASP A 535 -22.27 42.60 -7.31
N SER A 536 -23.51 42.70 -7.80
CA SER A 536 -24.71 42.75 -6.95
C SER A 536 -24.86 41.48 -6.11
N VAL A 537 -24.72 40.30 -6.72
CA VAL A 537 -24.80 39.01 -6.02
C VAL A 537 -23.68 38.86 -4.97
N ARG A 538 -22.47 39.36 -5.26
CA ARG A 538 -21.34 39.35 -4.32
C ARG A 538 -21.57 40.30 -3.14
N ALA A 539 -22.19 41.45 -3.37
CA ALA A 539 -22.55 42.41 -2.33
C ALA A 539 -23.60 41.86 -1.37
N THR A 540 -24.62 41.17 -1.88
CA THR A 540 -25.67 40.51 -1.06
C THR A 540 -25.07 39.44 -0.15
N ARG A 541 -24.22 38.55 -0.69
CA ARG A 541 -23.54 37.50 0.11
C ARG A 541 -22.60 38.04 1.20
N ARG A 542 -22.09 39.27 1.07
CA ARG A 542 -21.28 39.94 2.11
C ARG A 542 -22.12 40.57 3.22
N ARG A 543 -23.41 40.80 3.01
CA ARG A 543 -24.35 41.32 4.02
C ARG A 543 -24.97 40.21 4.86
N ASP A 544 -25.05 38.99 4.32
CA ASP A 544 -25.60 37.80 5.00
C ASP A 544 -24.54 37.00 5.78
N ARG A 545 -23.29 37.46 5.80
CA ARG A 545 -22.19 36.97 6.65
C ARG A 545 -21.83 38.03 7.66
#